data_AF-A0A2T0AKL5-F1
#
_entry.id   AF-A0A2T0AKL5-F1
#
_cell.length_a   1.000
_cell.length_b   1.000
_cell.length_c   1.000
_cell.angle_alpha   90.00
_cell.angle_beta   90.00
_cell.angle_gamma   90.00
#
_symmetry.space_group_name_H-M   'P 1'
#
loop_
_entity.id
_entity.type
_entity.pdbx_description
1 polymer ?
#
loop_
_entity_poly.entity_id
_entity_poly.type
_entity_poly.pdbx_seq_one_letter_code
_entity_poly.pdbx_strand_id
1 'polypeptide(L)'
;MLFHEPITSEYKDVVSPNVDTVYCTAWLDLSQNPVVLIVPDTNDRYYVVQIMDAYSNTFSSIGRRTTGTKAGKFAILGPDWKGVLLSGLKAVKSPTNTAWVIVRVLSKGKDDEEEAIKILKQFALTSLDENSSPHVIKTANELLLKNKVEDLSAIDFFKTMTDLMVLNPTTDNESFEKEFEHIGINRVYGFDASKLHPDTIAGLIRAAKDAFVIISNSQEEVNPRFNNGWMIYTGIGAYGDQFLKRAFVAYMGLGANVDEEAICPRTFTDDQGNQLNGKYNYVLHFDKDQLPPVEAFWSVTMYDKDFHLVENDIKRYAIADYTPGIEYNDDGSLDIYIQNSQPTNHKSNWLPAPKDDFNLLLRLYQPSDKILNGTYEVPGVKRVTDNNPYIY
;
A
#
# COMPACT_ATOMS: atom_id res chain seq x y z
N MET A 1 -7.33 -13.09 11.54
CA MET A 1 -7.10 -12.02 10.56
C MET A 1 -8.33 -11.91 9.68
N LEU A 2 -8.67 -10.70 9.23
CA LEU A 2 -9.79 -10.48 8.32
C LEU A 2 -9.34 -10.77 6.90
N PHE A 3 -10.05 -11.65 6.21
CA PHE A 3 -9.80 -12.00 4.83
C PHE A 3 -10.58 -11.04 3.92
N HIS A 4 -9.94 -10.52 2.88
CA HIS A 4 -10.63 -9.77 1.84
C HIS A 4 -11.00 -10.70 0.69
N GLU A 5 -12.24 -10.63 0.23
CA GLU A 5 -12.66 -11.35 -0.96
C GLU A 5 -11.85 -10.88 -2.19
N PRO A 6 -11.69 -11.76 -3.21
CA PRO A 6 -11.09 -11.41 -4.49
C PRO A 6 -11.65 -10.12 -5.07
N ILE A 7 -10.75 -9.23 -5.49
CA ILE A 7 -11.12 -7.90 -5.99
C ILE A 7 -11.48 -8.00 -7.47
N THR A 8 -12.71 -7.60 -7.79
CA THR A 8 -13.21 -7.46 -9.17
C THR A 8 -13.60 -6.01 -9.46
N SER A 9 -14.02 -5.72 -10.69
CA SER A 9 -14.60 -4.43 -11.10
C SER A 9 -15.83 -4.00 -10.29
N GLU A 10 -16.51 -4.94 -9.61
CA GLU A 10 -17.64 -4.67 -8.72
C GLU A 10 -17.19 -4.13 -7.35
N TYR A 11 -15.93 -4.33 -6.97
CA TYR A 11 -15.38 -3.82 -5.72
C TYR A 11 -15.10 -2.31 -5.80
N LYS A 12 -15.82 -1.52 -4.99
CA LYS A 12 -15.73 -0.05 -4.95
C LYS A 12 -15.36 0.52 -3.58
N ASP A 13 -15.05 -0.34 -2.60
CA ASP A 13 -14.75 0.13 -1.22
C ASP A 13 -13.37 0.77 -1.10
N VAL A 14 -12.45 0.47 -2.04
CA VAL A 14 -11.11 1.06 -2.11
C VAL A 14 -10.81 1.45 -3.56
N VAL A 15 -10.29 2.66 -3.73
CA VAL A 15 -9.78 3.15 -5.02
C VAL A 15 -8.41 2.56 -5.34
N SER A 16 -8.15 2.31 -6.62
CA SER A 16 -6.94 1.64 -7.13
C SER A 16 -6.61 0.30 -6.46
N PRO A 17 -7.57 -0.63 -6.32
CA PRO A 17 -7.32 -1.87 -5.63
C PRO A 17 -6.26 -2.72 -6.36
N ASN A 18 -5.50 -3.47 -5.60
CA ASN A 18 -4.41 -4.29 -6.12
C ASN A 18 -4.93 -5.69 -6.51
N VAL A 19 -4.68 -6.09 -7.75
CA VAL A 19 -5.13 -7.37 -8.32
C VAL A 19 -4.05 -8.46 -8.32
N ASP A 20 -2.84 -8.14 -7.86
CA ASP A 20 -1.69 -9.06 -7.90
C ASP A 20 -1.59 -9.94 -6.65
N THR A 21 -2.25 -9.57 -5.55
CA THR A 21 -2.11 -10.31 -4.29
C THR A 21 -3.45 -10.47 -3.59
N VAL A 22 -3.63 -11.58 -2.89
CA VAL A 22 -4.70 -11.74 -1.90
C VAL A 22 -4.24 -11.24 -0.54
N TYR A 23 -5.19 -10.75 0.27
CA TYR A 23 -4.91 -10.00 1.48
C TYR A 23 -5.59 -10.58 2.72
N CYS A 24 -4.87 -10.54 3.84
CA CYS A 24 -5.52 -10.50 5.14
C CYS A 24 -4.90 -9.46 6.05
N THR A 25 -5.70 -8.92 6.97
CA THR A 25 -5.32 -7.78 7.81
C THR A 25 -5.66 -8.02 9.28
N ALA A 26 -4.91 -7.41 10.19
CA ALA A 26 -5.21 -7.39 11.62
C ALA A 26 -4.59 -6.17 12.31
N TRP A 27 -5.31 -5.63 13.29
CA TRP A 27 -4.76 -4.69 14.26
C TRP A 27 -4.39 -5.44 15.53
N LEU A 28 -3.21 -5.16 16.07
CA LEU A 28 -2.69 -5.76 17.29
C LEU A 28 -2.69 -4.75 18.42
N ASP A 29 -3.07 -5.21 19.61
CA ASP A 29 -2.81 -4.54 20.88
C ASP A 29 -1.67 -5.28 21.57
N LEU A 30 -0.54 -4.61 21.70
CA LEU A 30 0.72 -5.10 22.27
C LEU A 30 0.98 -4.52 23.67
N SER A 31 0.02 -3.77 24.24
CA SER A 31 0.18 -3.10 25.55
C SER A 31 0.32 -4.07 26.72
N GLN A 32 -0.26 -5.26 26.59
CA GLN A 32 -0.26 -6.27 27.65
C GLN A 32 0.73 -7.41 27.37
N ASN A 33 0.65 -7.99 26.18
CA ASN A 33 1.43 -9.18 25.82
C ASN A 33 1.84 -9.15 24.34
N PRO A 34 2.98 -9.77 23.99
CA PRO A 34 3.34 -10.00 22.61
C PRO A 34 2.35 -10.88 21.86
N VAL A 35 2.33 -10.70 20.54
CA VAL A 35 1.59 -11.56 19.60
C VAL A 35 2.58 -12.31 18.73
N VAL A 36 2.38 -13.62 18.58
CA VAL A 36 3.22 -14.47 17.73
C VAL A 36 2.59 -14.65 16.36
N LEU A 37 3.28 -14.19 15.33
CA LEU A 37 2.98 -14.44 13.93
C LEU A 37 3.60 -15.76 13.48
N ILE A 38 2.75 -16.64 12.96
CA ILE A 38 3.13 -17.89 12.30
C ILE A 38 3.10 -17.66 10.79
N VAL A 39 4.22 -17.90 10.14
CA VAL A 39 4.41 -17.80 8.69
C VAL A 39 4.59 -19.21 8.12
N PRO A 40 3.80 -19.63 7.12
CA PRO A 40 3.97 -20.92 6.46
C PRO A 40 5.19 -20.91 5.51
N ASP A 41 5.61 -22.09 5.04
CA ASP A 41 6.49 -22.17 3.86
C ASP A 41 5.64 -21.83 2.63
N THR A 42 5.99 -20.77 1.91
CA THR A 42 5.25 -20.34 0.71
C THR A 42 5.78 -20.96 -0.57
N ASN A 43 6.78 -21.86 -0.48
CA ASN A 43 7.43 -22.52 -1.61
C ASN A 43 7.83 -21.55 -2.72
N ASP A 44 8.58 -20.53 -2.32
CA ASP A 44 9.09 -19.43 -3.17
C ASP A 44 8.03 -18.47 -3.76
N ARG A 45 6.74 -18.70 -3.50
CA ARG A 45 5.69 -17.71 -3.81
C ARG A 45 5.96 -16.43 -3.03
N TYR A 46 5.89 -15.29 -3.72
CA TYR A 46 6.00 -13.99 -3.09
C TYR A 46 4.94 -13.81 -2.00
N TYR A 47 5.41 -13.39 -0.82
CA TYR A 47 4.57 -12.85 0.22
C TYR A 47 5.32 -11.76 0.97
N VAL A 48 4.56 -10.86 1.59
CA VAL A 48 5.04 -9.93 2.60
C VAL A 48 4.00 -9.78 3.70
N VAL A 49 4.47 -9.82 4.94
CA VAL A 49 3.74 -9.37 6.13
C VAL A 49 4.31 -8.01 6.50
N GLN A 50 3.63 -6.97 6.03
CA GLN A 50 3.93 -5.59 6.40
C GLN A 50 3.37 -5.34 7.80
N ILE A 51 4.20 -4.79 8.67
CA ILE A 51 3.81 -4.41 10.03
C ILE A 51 4.11 -2.93 10.22
N MET A 52 3.06 -2.16 10.48
CA MET A 52 3.12 -0.73 10.72
C MET A 52 2.84 -0.39 12.17
N ASP A 53 3.47 0.67 12.66
CA ASP A 53 3.17 1.26 13.97
C ASP A 53 1.86 2.06 13.92
N ALA A 54 1.44 2.61 15.07
CA ALA A 54 0.24 3.42 15.17
C ALA A 54 0.28 4.71 14.32
N TYR A 55 1.49 5.13 13.92
CA TYR A 55 1.77 6.29 13.09
C TYR A 55 2.06 5.86 11.65
N SER A 56 1.55 4.73 11.19
CA SER A 56 1.67 4.24 9.80
C SER A 56 3.10 4.11 9.24
N ASN A 57 4.14 4.07 10.08
CA ASN A 57 5.48 3.70 9.65
C ASN A 57 5.59 2.17 9.61
N THR A 58 5.96 1.64 8.45
CA THR A 58 6.36 0.24 8.26
C THR A 58 7.70 0.01 8.95
N PHE A 59 7.67 -0.59 10.13
CA PHE A 59 8.88 -0.93 10.89
C PHE A 59 9.37 -2.36 10.62
N SER A 60 8.55 -3.18 9.96
CA SER A 60 8.92 -4.54 9.57
C SER A 60 8.18 -5.01 8.32
N SER A 61 8.90 -5.72 7.45
CA SER A 61 8.38 -6.34 6.23
C SER A 61 8.84 -7.80 6.21
N ILE A 62 8.18 -8.69 6.96
CA ILE A 62 8.56 -10.11 7.03
C ILE A 62 8.13 -10.79 5.73
N GLY A 63 9.05 -11.30 4.94
CA GLY A 63 8.70 -11.77 3.60
C GLY A 63 9.86 -12.38 2.84
N ARG A 64 9.59 -12.72 1.58
CA ARG A 64 10.57 -13.27 0.65
C ARG A 64 11.91 -12.52 0.67
N ARG A 65 11.89 -11.18 0.71
CA ARG A 65 13.08 -10.32 0.69
C ARG A 65 13.91 -10.36 1.97
N THR A 66 13.25 -10.32 3.13
CA THR A 66 13.91 -10.05 4.42
C THR A 66 14.12 -11.30 5.27
N THR A 67 13.28 -12.31 5.11
CA THR A 67 13.28 -13.53 5.94
C THR A 67 13.29 -14.82 5.12
N GLY A 68 13.19 -14.73 3.80
CA GLY A 68 13.00 -15.88 2.91
C GLY A 68 11.55 -16.39 2.91
N THR A 69 11.34 -17.55 2.30
CA THR A 69 10.02 -18.17 2.07
C THR A 69 9.74 -19.38 2.95
N LYS A 70 10.67 -19.76 3.82
CA LYS A 70 10.51 -20.88 4.74
C LYS A 70 9.62 -20.53 5.93
N ALA A 71 8.97 -21.56 6.48
CA ALA A 71 8.15 -21.41 7.66
C ALA A 71 8.92 -20.77 8.83
N GLY A 72 8.25 -19.90 9.57
CA GLY A 72 8.86 -19.13 10.63
C GLY A 72 7.87 -18.66 11.70
N LYS A 73 8.41 -18.37 12.88
CA LYS A 73 7.65 -17.80 14.01
C LYS A 73 8.29 -16.49 14.46
N PHE A 74 7.47 -15.45 14.55
CA PHE A 74 7.91 -14.10 14.87
C PHE A 74 7.10 -13.54 16.03
N ALA A 75 7.76 -13.15 17.12
CA ALA A 75 7.10 -12.51 18.25
C ALA A 75 7.13 -10.99 18.07
N ILE A 76 5.95 -10.40 17.89
CA ILE A 76 5.74 -8.96 17.79
C ILE A 76 5.59 -8.43 19.21
N LEU A 77 6.60 -7.69 19.66
CA LEU A 77 6.74 -7.21 21.03
C LEU A 77 6.28 -5.76 21.12
N GLY A 78 5.47 -5.43 22.13
CA GLY A 78 5.20 -4.03 22.47
C GLY A 78 6.45 -3.32 23.03
N PRO A 79 6.50 -1.98 22.99
CA PRO A 79 7.65 -1.19 23.39
C PRO A 79 8.07 -1.41 24.86
N ASP A 80 7.11 -1.67 25.75
CA ASP A 80 7.34 -1.83 27.19
C ASP A 80 7.57 -3.28 27.63
N TRP A 81 7.56 -4.25 26.71
CA TRP A 81 7.69 -5.66 27.06
C TRP A 81 9.12 -6.01 27.53
N LYS A 82 9.22 -6.59 28.74
CA LYS A 82 10.50 -6.96 29.39
C LYS A 82 10.62 -8.46 29.71
N GLY A 83 9.76 -9.29 29.10
CA GLY A 83 9.79 -10.74 29.33
C GLY A 83 10.98 -11.43 28.67
N VAL A 84 11.07 -12.75 28.87
CA VAL A 84 12.06 -13.61 28.21
C VAL A 84 11.38 -14.30 27.03
N LEU A 85 12.00 -14.24 25.86
CA LEU A 85 11.47 -14.86 24.65
C LEU A 85 11.81 -16.36 24.62
N LEU A 86 10.85 -17.20 24.25
CA LEU A 86 11.06 -18.63 24.06
C LEU A 86 12.05 -18.89 22.92
N SER A 87 12.85 -19.96 23.04
CA SER A 87 13.78 -20.38 21.98
C SER A 87 13.02 -20.71 20.69
N GLY A 88 13.49 -20.18 19.55
CA GLY A 88 12.92 -20.43 18.23
C GLY A 88 12.00 -19.33 17.71
N LEU A 89 11.65 -18.33 18.52
CA LEU A 89 10.93 -17.14 18.09
C LEU A 89 11.91 -16.03 17.67
N LYS A 90 11.66 -15.38 16.53
CA LYS A 90 12.39 -14.18 16.12
C LYS A 90 11.67 -12.93 16.64
N ALA A 91 12.37 -12.07 17.38
CA ALA A 91 11.79 -10.86 17.94
C ALA A 91 11.57 -9.79 16.86
N VAL A 92 10.42 -9.13 16.91
CA VAL A 92 10.08 -7.95 16.10
C VAL A 92 9.56 -6.90 17.08
N LYS A 93 10.36 -5.86 17.35
CA LYS A 93 9.99 -4.82 18.34
C LYS A 93 9.15 -3.76 17.66
N SER A 94 7.92 -3.57 18.13
CA SER A 94 7.07 -2.48 17.67
C SER A 94 7.44 -1.18 18.42
N PRO A 95 7.53 -0.04 17.72
CA PRO A 95 7.69 1.26 18.36
C PRO A 95 6.48 1.68 19.22
N THR A 96 5.30 1.10 18.97
CA THR A 96 4.03 1.47 19.62
C THR A 96 3.27 0.25 20.14
N ASN A 97 2.28 0.48 21.00
CA ASN A 97 1.42 -0.60 21.50
C ASN A 97 0.42 -1.09 20.44
N THR A 98 0.02 -0.24 19.52
CA THR A 98 -0.83 -0.60 18.39
C THR A 98 0.04 -0.92 17.18
N ALA A 99 -0.21 -2.04 16.53
CA ALA A 99 0.43 -2.36 15.26
C ALA A 99 -0.60 -2.82 14.23
N TRP A 100 -0.41 -2.42 12.97
CA TRP A 100 -1.24 -2.84 11.85
C TRP A 100 -0.49 -3.84 10.98
N VAL A 101 -1.03 -5.05 10.88
CA VAL A 101 -0.48 -6.16 10.08
C VAL A 101 -1.27 -6.29 8.79
N ILE A 102 -0.56 -6.29 7.66
CA ILE A 102 -1.11 -6.61 6.34
C ILE A 102 -0.28 -7.74 5.74
N VAL A 103 -0.93 -8.88 5.50
CA VAL A 103 -0.35 -10.00 4.76
C VAL A 103 -0.78 -9.90 3.31
N ARG A 104 0.18 -9.98 2.40
CA ARG A 104 -0.02 -10.04 0.96
C ARG A 104 0.60 -11.31 0.42
N VAL A 105 -0.15 -12.10 -0.35
CA VAL A 105 0.36 -13.30 -1.04
C VAL A 105 0.07 -13.14 -2.52
N LEU A 106 1.08 -13.31 -3.38
CA LEU A 106 0.92 -13.22 -4.84
C LEU A 106 -0.16 -14.19 -5.32
N SER A 107 -1.06 -13.69 -6.17
CA SER A 107 -2.07 -14.42 -6.93
C SER A 107 -1.84 -14.12 -8.41
N LYS A 108 -1.47 -15.13 -9.21
CA LYS A 108 -1.15 -14.99 -10.63
C LYS A 108 -2.40 -14.94 -11.52
N GLY A 109 -3.52 -14.50 -10.97
CA GLY A 109 -4.83 -14.48 -11.61
C GLY A 109 -5.75 -15.62 -11.18
N LYS A 110 -6.90 -15.72 -11.84
CA LYS A 110 -8.04 -16.54 -11.42
C LYS A 110 -7.71 -18.02 -11.17
N ASP A 111 -6.87 -18.61 -12.01
CA ASP A 111 -6.54 -20.05 -11.91
C ASP A 111 -5.60 -20.37 -10.74
N ASP A 112 -4.91 -19.36 -10.20
CA ASP A 112 -3.93 -19.47 -9.12
C ASP A 112 -4.45 -18.93 -7.78
N GLU A 113 -5.55 -18.18 -7.82
CA GLU A 113 -6.13 -17.48 -6.67
C GLU A 113 -6.53 -18.41 -5.52
N GLU A 114 -7.13 -19.57 -5.83
CA GLU A 114 -7.51 -20.53 -4.79
C GLU A 114 -6.29 -21.03 -4.00
N GLU A 115 -5.16 -21.24 -4.69
CA GLU A 115 -3.91 -21.67 -4.05
C GLU A 115 -3.28 -20.54 -3.24
N ALA A 116 -3.27 -19.31 -3.76
CA ALA A 116 -2.83 -18.14 -3.00
C ALA A 116 -3.65 -17.96 -1.71
N ILE A 117 -4.97 -18.18 -1.77
CA ILE A 117 -5.87 -18.14 -0.61
C ILE A 117 -5.59 -19.29 0.37
N LYS A 118 -5.32 -20.51 -0.11
CA LYS A 118 -4.93 -21.64 0.74
C LYS A 118 -3.65 -21.35 1.51
N ILE A 119 -2.66 -20.71 0.88
CA ILE A 119 -1.42 -20.27 1.55
C ILE A 119 -1.73 -19.15 2.54
N LEU A 120 -2.50 -18.13 2.14
CA LEU A 120 -2.86 -17.00 3.00
C LEU A 120 -3.58 -17.45 4.29
N LYS A 121 -4.45 -18.48 4.20
CA LYS A 121 -5.16 -19.05 5.36
C LYS A 121 -4.27 -19.80 6.35
N GLN A 122 -3.03 -20.11 5.99
CA GLN A 122 -2.06 -20.76 6.89
C GLN A 122 -1.28 -19.77 7.75
N PHE A 123 -1.31 -18.47 7.41
CA PHE A 123 -0.78 -17.46 8.32
C PHE A 123 -1.67 -17.37 9.56
N ALA A 124 -1.06 -17.28 10.73
CA ALA A 124 -1.79 -17.23 11.99
C ALA A 124 -1.18 -16.22 12.97
N LEU A 125 -2.03 -15.69 13.84
CA LEU A 125 -1.63 -14.94 15.02
C LEU A 125 -1.99 -15.78 16.24
N THR A 126 -1.04 -15.98 17.14
CA THR A 126 -1.15 -16.76 18.38
C THR A 126 -0.65 -15.91 19.56
N SER A 127 -0.97 -16.29 20.79
CA SER A 127 -0.30 -15.73 21.97
C SER A 127 1.10 -16.35 22.12
N LEU A 128 1.91 -15.87 23.08
CA LEU A 128 3.19 -16.50 23.41
C LEU A 128 3.04 -17.96 23.90
N ASP A 129 1.93 -18.26 24.56
CA ASP A 129 1.58 -19.61 24.96
C ASP A 129 0.90 -20.30 23.77
N GLU A 130 1.71 -20.90 22.89
CA GLU A 130 1.42 -21.39 21.52
C GLU A 130 0.13 -22.24 21.32
N ASN A 131 -0.60 -22.56 22.39
CA ASN A 131 -1.87 -23.29 22.38
C ASN A 131 -3.11 -22.40 22.46
N SER A 132 -2.97 -21.06 22.46
CA SER A 132 -4.10 -20.13 22.49
C SER A 132 -4.02 -19.07 21.40
N SER A 133 -5.15 -18.84 20.73
CA SER A 133 -5.34 -17.66 19.89
C SER A 133 -5.21 -16.40 20.75
N PRO A 134 -4.65 -15.29 20.23
CA PRO A 134 -4.69 -14.04 20.96
C PRO A 134 -6.14 -13.70 21.27
N HIS A 135 -6.38 -13.12 22.45
CA HIS A 135 -7.71 -12.67 22.80
C HIS A 135 -8.16 -11.63 21.77
N VAL A 136 -9.21 -11.94 21.02
CA VAL A 136 -9.84 -10.98 20.12
C VAL A 136 -10.63 -10.02 21.01
N ILE A 137 -10.01 -8.87 21.32
CA ILE A 137 -10.61 -7.82 22.16
C ILE A 137 -11.90 -7.29 21.51
N LYS A 138 -11.90 -7.19 20.18
CA LYS A 138 -13.07 -6.81 19.38
C LYS A 138 -12.88 -7.36 17.96
N THR A 139 -13.87 -8.07 17.42
CA THR A 139 -13.96 -8.31 15.96
C THR A 139 -13.97 -6.95 15.26
N ALA A 140 -13.38 -6.84 14.06
CA ALA A 140 -13.30 -5.60 13.25
C ALA A 140 -14.35 -4.57 13.65
N ASN A 141 -13.91 -3.46 14.27
CA ASN A 141 -14.86 -2.52 14.84
C ASN A 141 -15.71 -1.93 13.70
N GLU A 142 -16.98 -2.33 13.60
CA GLU A 142 -17.88 -1.75 12.62
C GLU A 142 -17.98 -0.22 12.77
N LEU A 143 -17.71 0.34 13.96
CA LEU A 143 -17.62 1.80 14.15
C LEU A 143 -16.40 2.44 13.47
N LEU A 144 -15.26 1.74 13.31
CA LEU A 144 -14.12 2.27 12.54
C LEU A 144 -14.34 2.12 11.03
N LEU A 145 -15.20 1.18 10.62
CA LEU A 145 -15.64 1.02 9.23
C LEU A 145 -16.78 1.99 8.88
N LYS A 146 -17.58 2.42 9.86
CA LYS A 146 -18.77 3.27 9.69
C LYS A 146 -18.55 4.74 10.04
N ASN A 147 -17.55 5.09 10.84
CA ASN A 147 -17.24 6.48 11.17
C ASN A 147 -15.94 6.88 10.48
N LYS A 148 -16.02 7.92 9.66
CA LYS A 148 -14.86 8.53 9.02
C LYS A 148 -14.26 9.57 9.96
N VAL A 149 -12.95 9.77 9.92
CA VAL A 149 -12.30 10.88 10.67
C VAL A 149 -12.95 12.22 10.29
N GLU A 150 -13.37 12.31 9.04
CA GLU A 150 -14.10 13.39 8.39
C GLU A 150 -15.48 13.67 9.02
N ASP A 151 -16.05 12.70 9.73
CA ASP A 151 -17.33 12.85 10.43
C ASP A 151 -17.16 13.38 11.88
N LEU A 152 -15.92 13.41 12.40
CA LEU A 152 -15.64 13.90 13.74
C LEU A 152 -15.70 15.44 13.79
N SER A 153 -16.21 15.97 14.90
CA SER A 153 -15.94 17.36 15.23
C SER A 153 -14.44 17.55 15.48
N ALA A 154 -13.92 18.76 15.30
CA ALA A 154 -12.52 19.05 15.59
C ALA A 154 -12.15 18.67 17.05
N ILE A 155 -13.07 18.87 17.99
CA ILE A 155 -12.85 18.56 19.40
C ILE A 155 -12.81 17.05 19.64
N ASP A 156 -13.70 16.29 19.01
CA ASP A 156 -13.68 14.83 19.11
C ASP A 156 -12.45 14.24 18.43
N PHE A 157 -11.99 14.86 17.34
CA PHE A 157 -10.71 14.51 16.69
C PHE A 157 -9.54 14.70 17.65
N PHE A 158 -9.35 15.88 18.23
CA PHE A 158 -8.23 16.13 19.15
C PHE A 158 -8.30 15.26 20.42
N LYS A 159 -9.51 14.99 20.93
CA LYS A 159 -9.70 14.03 22.01
C LYS A 159 -9.21 12.64 21.61
N THR A 160 -9.70 12.12 20.48
CA THR A 160 -9.37 10.78 19.98
C THR A 160 -7.87 10.67 19.68
N MET A 161 -7.29 11.69 19.03
CA MET A 161 -5.86 11.77 18.78
C MET A 161 -5.06 11.72 20.07
N THR A 162 -5.45 12.48 21.10
CA THR A 162 -4.77 12.47 22.40
C THR A 162 -4.85 11.10 23.05
N ASP A 163 -6.03 10.47 23.08
CA ASP A 163 -6.20 9.11 23.63
C ASP A 163 -5.29 8.09 22.91
N LEU A 164 -5.15 8.21 21.59
CA LEU A 164 -4.26 7.37 20.79
C LEU A 164 -2.77 7.64 21.04
N MET A 165 -2.37 8.91 21.25
CA MET A 165 -1.00 9.28 21.63
C MET A 165 -0.64 8.78 23.03
N VAL A 166 -1.59 8.75 23.97
CA VAL A 166 -1.42 8.15 25.30
C VAL A 166 -1.19 6.64 25.18
N LEU A 167 -1.99 5.97 24.35
CA LEU A 167 -1.86 4.53 24.12
C LEU A 167 -0.55 4.18 23.38
N ASN A 168 -0.10 5.06 22.48
CA ASN A 168 1.02 4.83 21.58
C ASN A 168 2.07 5.93 21.71
N PRO A 169 2.76 6.05 22.86
CA PRO A 169 3.74 7.10 23.07
C PRO A 169 4.89 7.00 22.05
N THR A 170 5.25 8.10 21.39
CA THR A 170 6.51 8.16 20.62
C THR A 170 7.68 8.36 21.57
N THR A 171 8.82 7.72 21.25
CA THR A 171 10.10 7.95 21.93
C THR A 171 10.95 9.01 21.23
N ASP A 172 10.86 9.10 19.90
CA ASP A 172 11.79 9.91 19.11
C ASP A 172 11.30 11.36 18.93
N ASN A 173 10.02 11.63 19.21
CA ASN A 173 9.37 12.93 18.98
C ASN A 173 8.76 13.55 20.26
N GLU A 174 9.14 13.07 21.44
CA GLU A 174 8.54 13.51 22.71
C GLU A 174 8.63 15.02 22.93
N SER A 175 9.75 15.64 22.57
CA SER A 175 9.94 17.09 22.71
C SER A 175 8.99 17.89 21.83
N PHE A 176 8.74 17.42 20.60
CA PHE A 176 7.82 18.06 19.67
C PHE A 176 6.37 17.89 20.13
N GLU A 177 5.97 16.69 20.54
CA GLU A 177 4.62 16.43 21.06
C GLU A 177 4.32 17.24 22.33
N LYS A 178 5.33 17.53 23.15
CA LYS A 178 5.17 18.34 24.37
C LYS A 178 4.72 19.77 24.09
N GLU A 179 5.03 20.32 22.91
CA GLU A 179 4.56 21.65 22.52
C GLU A 179 3.02 21.69 22.43
N PHE A 180 2.37 20.55 22.17
CA PHE A 180 0.90 20.47 22.10
C PHE A 180 0.22 20.67 23.47
N GLU A 181 0.97 20.60 24.59
CA GLU A 181 0.43 20.92 25.91
C GLU A 181 -0.08 22.37 25.99
N HIS A 182 0.52 23.29 25.22
CA HIS A 182 0.08 24.69 25.13
C HIS A 182 -1.33 24.86 24.55
N ILE A 183 -1.82 23.86 23.81
CA ILE A 183 -3.17 23.84 23.22
C ILE A 183 -4.08 22.79 23.87
N GLY A 184 -3.66 22.23 25.03
CA GLY A 184 -4.49 21.34 25.84
C GLY A 184 -4.38 19.85 25.51
N ILE A 185 -3.50 19.46 24.58
CA ILE A 185 -3.24 18.06 24.25
C ILE A 185 -2.12 17.58 25.15
N ASN A 186 -2.44 16.71 26.11
CA ASN A 186 -1.49 16.26 27.12
C ASN A 186 -1.51 14.74 27.27
N ARG A 187 -0.34 14.09 27.14
CA ARG A 187 -0.20 12.63 27.23
C ARG A 187 -0.33 12.06 28.66
N VAL A 188 -0.32 12.90 29.68
CA VAL A 188 -0.47 12.49 31.09
C VAL A 188 -1.90 12.74 31.58
N TYR A 189 -2.46 13.91 31.25
CA TYR A 189 -3.76 14.37 31.75
C TYR A 189 -4.91 14.21 30.74
N GLY A 190 -4.60 13.81 29.51
CA GLY A 190 -5.57 13.69 28.42
C GLY A 190 -5.94 15.05 27.81
N PHE A 191 -7.07 15.05 27.09
CA PHE A 191 -7.64 16.24 26.46
C PHE A 191 -9.05 16.50 26.98
N ASP A 192 -9.27 17.70 27.53
CA ASP A 192 -10.55 18.14 28.08
C ASP A 192 -10.86 19.57 27.62
N ALA A 193 -11.63 19.68 26.54
CA ALA A 193 -11.98 20.96 25.93
C ALA A 193 -12.72 21.90 26.89
N SER A 194 -13.41 21.39 27.92
CA SER A 194 -14.13 22.22 28.89
C SER A 194 -13.19 23.06 29.77
N LYS A 195 -11.91 22.68 29.84
CA LYS A 195 -10.87 23.38 30.59
C LYS A 195 -10.07 24.38 29.75
N LEU A 196 -10.34 24.46 28.44
CA LEU A 196 -9.58 25.30 27.53
C LEU A 196 -10.19 26.70 27.40
N HIS A 197 -9.33 27.69 27.15
CA HIS A 197 -9.78 29.04 26.83
C HIS A 197 -10.60 29.02 25.52
N PRO A 198 -11.69 29.82 25.40
CA PRO A 198 -12.49 29.87 24.17
C PRO A 198 -11.68 30.14 22.90
N ASP A 199 -10.62 30.95 22.98
CA ASP A 199 -9.74 31.23 21.84
C ASP A 199 -8.94 30.00 21.39
N THR A 200 -8.50 29.15 22.33
CA THR A 200 -7.83 27.88 22.03
C THR A 200 -8.79 26.94 21.32
N ILE A 201 -10.04 26.83 21.79
CA ILE A 201 -11.09 26.02 21.14
C ILE A 201 -11.33 26.51 19.71
N ALA A 202 -11.47 27.83 19.52
CA ALA A 202 -11.64 28.42 18.20
C ALA A 202 -10.41 28.17 17.30
N GLY A 203 -9.20 28.19 17.86
CA GLY A 203 -7.96 27.83 17.17
C GLY A 203 -7.94 26.38 16.69
N LEU A 204 -8.27 25.42 17.56
CA LEU A 204 -8.35 23.99 17.22
C LEU A 204 -9.37 23.73 16.11
N ILE A 205 -10.55 24.37 16.16
CA ILE A 205 -11.58 24.23 15.12
C ILE A 205 -11.07 24.74 13.76
N ARG A 206 -10.30 25.83 13.73
CA ARG A 206 -9.67 26.30 12.48
C ARG A 206 -8.56 25.35 12.02
N ALA A 207 -7.67 24.95 12.93
CA ALA A 207 -6.55 24.07 12.64
C ALA A 207 -6.98 22.75 12.01
N ALA A 208 -8.07 22.14 12.46
CA ALA A 208 -8.60 20.90 11.86
C ALA A 208 -9.00 21.09 10.38
N LYS A 209 -9.55 22.25 10.01
CA LYS A 209 -9.91 22.57 8.62
C LYS A 209 -8.67 22.90 7.79
N ASP A 210 -7.80 23.75 8.33
CA ASP A 210 -6.58 24.18 7.67
C ASP A 210 -5.65 22.98 7.40
N ALA A 211 -5.56 22.03 8.34
CA ALA A 211 -4.77 20.81 8.19
C ALA A 211 -5.16 20.01 6.94
N PHE A 212 -6.45 19.83 6.65
CA PHE A 212 -6.88 19.12 5.44
C PHE A 212 -6.45 19.83 4.16
N VAL A 213 -6.53 21.17 4.13
CA VAL A 213 -6.09 21.97 2.98
C VAL A 213 -4.58 21.87 2.82
N ILE A 214 -3.83 22.00 3.91
CA ILE A 214 -2.36 21.86 3.89
C ILE A 214 -2.00 20.47 3.37
N ILE A 215 -2.53 19.41 3.98
CA ILE A 215 -2.24 18.02 3.62
C ILE A 215 -2.56 17.78 2.14
N SER A 216 -3.76 18.11 1.67
CA SER A 216 -4.16 17.82 0.28
C SER A 216 -3.34 18.57 -0.78
N ASN A 217 -2.64 19.66 -0.40
CA ASN A 217 -1.75 20.41 -1.29
C ASN A 217 -0.25 20.11 -1.07
N SER A 218 0.09 19.10 -0.26
CA SER A 218 1.48 18.79 0.11
C SER A 218 2.17 17.76 -0.80
N GLN A 219 1.81 17.70 -2.09
CA GLN A 219 2.39 16.72 -3.02
C GLN A 219 3.91 16.87 -3.19
N GLU A 220 4.44 18.07 -3.01
CA GLU A 220 5.88 18.33 -3.05
C GLU A 220 6.67 17.59 -1.96
N GLU A 221 6.03 17.25 -0.82
CA GLU A 221 6.67 16.53 0.29
C GLU A 221 7.12 15.11 -0.07
N VAL A 222 6.52 14.51 -1.10
CA VAL A 222 6.93 13.19 -1.61
C VAL A 222 7.96 13.27 -2.74
N ASN A 223 8.43 14.48 -3.08
CA ASN A 223 9.45 14.73 -4.11
C ASN A 223 9.25 13.88 -5.37
N PRO A 224 8.11 13.99 -6.06
CA PRO A 224 7.79 13.13 -7.19
C PRO A 224 8.89 13.22 -8.26
N ARG A 225 9.46 12.07 -8.62
CA ARG A 225 10.25 11.96 -9.83
C ARG A 225 9.30 11.76 -11.01
N PHE A 226 9.53 12.51 -12.07
CA PHE A 226 8.79 12.39 -13.32
C PHE A 226 9.69 11.82 -14.40
N ASN A 227 9.23 10.76 -15.05
CA ASN A 227 9.95 10.14 -16.16
C ASN A 227 8.95 9.64 -17.20
N ASN A 228 9.04 10.13 -18.43
CA ASN A 228 8.19 9.71 -19.56
C ASN A 228 6.68 9.66 -19.25
N GLY A 229 6.16 10.65 -18.50
CA GLY A 229 4.76 10.72 -18.08
C GLY A 229 4.42 9.96 -16.78
N TRP A 230 5.34 9.15 -16.27
CA TRP A 230 5.20 8.45 -15.00
C TRP A 230 5.60 9.32 -13.81
N MET A 231 4.72 9.38 -12.82
CA MET A 231 4.93 9.97 -11.51
C MET A 231 5.35 8.89 -10.52
N ILE A 232 6.51 9.09 -9.89
CA ILE A 232 7.15 8.10 -9.02
C ILE A 232 7.40 8.73 -7.65
N TYR A 233 6.77 8.18 -6.63
CA TYR A 233 7.01 8.55 -5.23
C TYR A 233 8.04 7.62 -4.58
N THR A 234 8.95 8.19 -3.79
CA THR A 234 10.01 7.46 -3.07
C THR A 234 10.21 8.01 -1.66
N GLY A 235 10.89 7.25 -0.81
CA GLY A 235 11.08 7.50 0.61
C GLY A 235 9.75 7.46 1.37
N ILE A 236 8.83 6.60 0.96
CA ILE A 236 7.54 6.40 1.63
C ILE A 236 7.54 5.10 2.43
N GLY A 237 6.53 4.90 3.26
CA GLY A 237 6.42 3.72 4.13
C GLY A 237 7.19 3.82 5.43
N ALA A 238 8.26 4.61 5.54
CA ALA A 238 8.93 4.96 6.80
C ALA A 238 9.39 6.42 6.76
N TYR A 239 8.82 7.26 7.64
CA TYR A 239 8.87 8.72 7.45
C TYR A 239 9.77 9.45 8.45
N GLY A 240 10.08 8.85 9.59
CA GLY A 240 10.80 9.54 10.67
C GLY A 240 10.07 10.80 11.14
N ASP A 241 10.73 11.95 11.05
CA ASP A 241 10.24 13.28 11.40
C ASP A 241 9.53 14.01 10.23
N GLN A 242 9.37 13.37 9.07
CA GLN A 242 8.67 13.93 7.90
C GLN A 242 7.14 13.83 8.06
N PHE A 243 6.59 14.54 9.05
CA PHE A 243 5.18 14.43 9.44
C PHE A 243 4.21 14.82 8.33
N LEU A 244 4.52 15.87 7.56
CA LEU A 244 3.63 16.33 6.49
C LEU A 244 3.64 15.37 5.31
N LYS A 245 4.81 14.83 4.94
CA LYS A 245 4.93 13.72 3.99
C LYS A 245 4.09 12.52 4.40
N ARG A 246 4.22 12.11 5.68
CA ARG A 246 3.43 11.00 6.23
C ARG A 246 1.93 11.26 6.14
N ALA A 247 1.48 12.46 6.52
CA ALA A 247 0.08 12.85 6.45
C ALA A 247 -0.44 12.87 5.00
N PHE A 248 0.36 13.36 4.05
CA PHE A 248 0.03 13.34 2.63
C PHE A 248 -0.11 11.91 2.09
N VAL A 249 0.81 11.00 2.43
CA VAL A 249 0.70 9.59 2.02
C VAL A 249 -0.52 8.91 2.65
N ALA A 250 -0.82 9.19 3.93
CA ALA A 250 -2.04 8.69 4.57
C ALA A 250 -3.32 9.18 3.87
N TYR A 251 -3.32 10.44 3.40
CA TYR A 251 -4.41 11.02 2.62
C TYR A 251 -4.56 10.40 1.23
N MET A 252 -3.44 10.20 0.51
CA MET A 252 -3.49 9.63 -0.85
C MET A 252 -3.72 8.11 -0.89
N GLY A 253 -3.18 7.38 0.09
CA GLY A 253 -3.12 5.93 0.06
C GLY A 253 -2.40 5.37 1.28
N LEU A 254 -3.15 5.21 2.38
CA LEU A 254 -2.64 4.64 3.62
C LEU A 254 -2.11 3.20 3.42
N GLY A 255 -1.02 2.87 4.12
CA GLY A 255 -0.43 1.53 4.08
C GLY A 255 0.67 1.34 3.05
N ALA A 256 1.31 2.43 2.60
CA ALA A 256 2.48 2.38 1.74
C ALA A 256 3.56 1.44 2.28
N ASN A 257 4.04 0.53 1.43
CA ASN A 257 5.24 -0.24 1.74
C ASN A 257 6.47 0.67 1.71
N VAL A 258 7.58 0.19 2.28
CA VAL A 258 8.90 0.79 2.01
C VAL A 258 9.31 0.54 0.56
N ASP A 259 10.12 1.44 0.01
CA ASP A 259 10.57 1.43 -1.38
C ASP A 259 11.22 0.10 -1.79
N GLU A 260 11.99 -0.54 -0.89
CA GLU A 260 12.67 -1.82 -1.15
C GLU A 260 11.68 -2.99 -1.28
N GLU A 261 10.43 -2.83 -0.85
CA GLU A 261 9.40 -3.83 -1.03
C GLU A 261 8.55 -3.57 -2.27
N ALA A 262 8.11 -2.32 -2.48
CA ALA A 262 7.33 -1.96 -3.66
C ALA A 262 7.43 -0.47 -4.02
N ILE A 263 7.68 -0.18 -5.30
CA ILE A 263 7.52 1.15 -5.89
C ILE A 263 6.41 1.09 -6.94
N CYS A 264 5.52 2.09 -6.95
CA CYS A 264 4.33 2.07 -7.79
C CYS A 264 4.23 3.33 -8.68
N PRO A 265 4.96 3.44 -9.80
CA PRO A 265 4.82 4.54 -10.73
C PRO A 265 3.39 4.62 -11.29
N ARG A 266 2.83 5.83 -11.36
CA ARG A 266 1.51 6.09 -11.95
C ARG A 266 1.60 7.03 -13.13
N THR A 267 0.86 6.79 -14.20
CA THR A 267 0.68 7.76 -15.29
C THR A 267 -0.80 8.02 -15.59
N PHE A 268 -1.09 9.28 -15.93
CA PHE A 268 -2.37 9.74 -16.47
C PHE A 268 -2.24 10.21 -17.93
N THR A 269 -1.03 10.25 -18.47
CA THR A 269 -0.74 10.81 -19.78
C THR A 269 0.08 9.87 -20.66
N ASP A 270 0.01 10.07 -21.97
CA ASP A 270 0.98 9.50 -22.90
C ASP A 270 2.36 10.19 -22.79
N ASP A 271 3.33 9.70 -23.56
CA ASP A 271 4.70 10.21 -23.61
C ASP A 271 4.81 11.66 -24.15
N GLN A 272 3.73 12.20 -24.73
CA GLN A 272 3.61 13.58 -25.17
C GLN A 272 2.84 14.47 -24.17
N GLY A 273 2.42 13.92 -23.03
CA GLY A 273 1.69 14.64 -21.98
C GLY A 273 0.19 14.79 -22.23
N ASN A 274 -0.39 14.08 -23.21
CA ASN A 274 -1.83 14.10 -23.42
C ASN A 274 -2.54 13.11 -22.50
N GLN A 275 -3.72 13.47 -21.98
CA GLN A 275 -4.56 12.59 -21.16
C GLN A 275 -4.79 11.23 -21.84
N LEU A 276 -4.51 10.15 -21.11
CA LEU A 276 -4.82 8.80 -21.53
C LEU A 276 -6.34 8.63 -21.63
N ASN A 277 -6.80 8.34 -22.84
CA ASN A 277 -8.21 8.17 -23.17
C ASN A 277 -8.43 7.00 -24.13
N GLY A 278 -9.45 6.18 -23.84
CA GLY A 278 -9.80 4.95 -24.55
C GLY A 278 -10.27 5.09 -26.00
N LYS A 279 -10.47 6.32 -26.48
CA LYS A 279 -10.68 6.61 -27.91
C LYS A 279 -9.46 6.26 -28.77
N TYR A 280 -8.28 6.18 -28.17
CA TYR A 280 -7.03 5.92 -28.87
C TYR A 280 -6.43 4.59 -28.44
N ASN A 281 -5.54 4.08 -29.27
CA ASN A 281 -4.76 2.89 -28.98
C ASN A 281 -3.36 3.32 -28.55
N TYR A 282 -2.76 2.59 -27.63
CA TYR A 282 -1.42 2.87 -27.12
C TYR A 282 -0.59 1.59 -27.05
N VAL A 283 0.73 1.77 -27.05
CA VAL A 283 1.71 0.73 -26.78
C VAL A 283 2.64 1.21 -25.67
N LEU A 284 2.82 0.37 -24.65
CA LEU A 284 3.92 0.50 -23.70
C LEU A 284 4.99 -0.51 -24.11
N HIS A 285 6.09 0.00 -24.66
CA HIS A 285 7.20 -0.79 -25.17
C HIS A 285 8.35 -0.81 -24.17
N PHE A 286 8.81 -2.00 -23.79
CA PHE A 286 10.05 -2.18 -23.03
C PHE A 286 11.10 -2.81 -23.93
N ASP A 287 12.22 -2.10 -24.14
CA ASP A 287 13.41 -2.72 -24.72
C ASP A 287 13.84 -3.92 -23.85
N LYS A 288 14.49 -4.92 -24.44
CA LYS A 288 14.92 -6.14 -23.73
C LYS A 288 15.74 -5.84 -22.47
N ASP A 289 16.63 -4.85 -22.54
CA ASP A 289 17.49 -4.40 -21.43
C ASP A 289 16.82 -3.37 -20.50
N GLN A 290 15.59 -2.96 -20.83
CA GLN A 290 14.73 -2.08 -20.04
C GLN A 290 13.46 -2.76 -19.51
N LEU A 291 13.35 -4.09 -19.59
CA LEU A 291 12.30 -4.81 -18.84
C LEU A 291 12.38 -4.43 -17.35
N PRO A 292 11.25 -4.31 -16.63
CA PRO A 292 11.25 -3.82 -15.25
C PRO A 292 12.21 -4.62 -14.35
N PRO A 293 13.28 -4.00 -13.80
CA PRO A 293 14.33 -4.73 -13.11
C PRO A 293 13.95 -4.96 -11.63
N VAL A 294 13.20 -6.04 -11.40
CA VAL A 294 12.63 -6.45 -10.11
C VAL A 294 13.09 -7.85 -9.71
N GLU A 295 13.16 -8.12 -8.40
CA GLU A 295 13.56 -9.42 -7.86
C GLU A 295 12.37 -10.35 -7.57
N ALA A 296 11.14 -9.80 -7.49
CA ALA A 296 9.92 -10.57 -7.26
C ALA A 296 9.02 -10.64 -8.49
N PHE A 297 8.32 -9.56 -8.82
CA PHE A 297 7.47 -9.47 -10.01
C PHE A 297 7.09 -8.02 -10.32
N TRP A 298 6.54 -7.78 -11.52
CA TRP A 298 5.94 -6.51 -11.90
C TRP A 298 4.57 -6.68 -12.55
N SER A 299 3.73 -5.63 -12.46
CA SER A 299 2.43 -5.57 -13.14
C SER A 299 2.09 -4.15 -13.59
N VAL A 300 1.35 -4.00 -14.69
CA VAL A 300 0.72 -2.75 -15.16
C VAL A 300 -0.79 -2.94 -15.06
N THR A 301 -1.41 -2.20 -14.15
CA THR A 301 -2.86 -2.28 -13.88
C THR A 301 -3.61 -1.10 -14.49
N MET A 302 -4.77 -1.38 -15.08
CA MET A 302 -5.69 -0.41 -15.67
C MET A 302 -6.71 0.09 -14.64
N TYR A 303 -6.92 1.40 -14.58
CA TYR A 303 -8.00 2.03 -13.83
C TYR A 303 -8.76 3.06 -14.65
N ASP A 304 -10.06 3.21 -14.40
CA ASP A 304 -10.85 4.31 -14.95
C ASP A 304 -10.46 5.66 -14.31
N LYS A 305 -11.03 6.76 -14.83
CA LYS A 305 -10.84 8.11 -14.31
C LYS A 305 -11.21 8.29 -12.83
N ASP A 306 -12.05 7.41 -12.28
CA ASP A 306 -12.49 7.40 -10.88
C ASP A 306 -11.68 6.39 -10.05
N PHE A 307 -10.57 5.88 -10.60
CA PHE A 307 -9.61 4.96 -9.99
C PHE A 307 -10.13 3.53 -9.73
N HIS A 308 -11.19 3.09 -10.39
CA HIS A 308 -11.69 1.73 -10.26
C HIS A 308 -11.21 0.80 -11.38
N LEU A 309 -11.25 -0.51 -11.14
CA LEU A 309 -10.95 -1.51 -12.17
C LEU A 309 -11.98 -1.44 -13.31
N VAL A 310 -11.50 -1.58 -14.53
CA VAL A 310 -12.31 -1.44 -15.75
C VAL A 310 -12.92 -2.78 -16.13
N GLU A 311 -14.25 -2.85 -16.10
CA GLU A 311 -15.01 -4.04 -16.52
C GLU A 311 -14.71 -4.41 -17.99
N ASN A 312 -14.49 -5.70 -18.24
CA ASN A 312 -14.22 -6.24 -19.57
C ASN A 312 -14.52 -7.75 -19.65
N ASP A 313 -14.78 -8.23 -20.86
CA ASP A 313 -15.27 -9.61 -21.11
C ASP A 313 -14.28 -10.71 -20.68
N ILE A 314 -12.98 -10.42 -20.69
CA ILE A 314 -11.93 -11.40 -20.34
C ILE A 314 -11.52 -11.30 -18.86
N LYS A 315 -12.14 -10.40 -18.09
CA LYS A 315 -11.85 -10.16 -16.66
C LYS A 315 -10.36 -9.93 -16.39
N ARG A 316 -9.66 -9.24 -17.31
CA ARG A 316 -8.25 -8.88 -17.18
C ARG A 316 -8.13 -7.41 -16.78
N TYR A 317 -7.49 -7.16 -15.65
CA TYR A 317 -7.29 -5.79 -15.16
C TYR A 317 -5.83 -5.36 -15.12
N ALA A 318 -4.90 -6.31 -15.31
CA ALA A 318 -3.47 -6.04 -15.38
C ALA A 318 -2.77 -6.96 -16.40
N ILE A 319 -1.61 -6.50 -16.86
CA ILE A 319 -0.57 -7.33 -17.50
C ILE A 319 0.62 -7.38 -16.54
N ALA A 320 1.22 -8.55 -16.38
CA ALA A 320 2.31 -8.84 -15.45
C ALA A 320 3.29 -9.84 -16.06
N ASP A 321 4.49 -9.97 -15.52
CA ASP A 321 5.47 -10.99 -15.96
C ASP A 321 4.96 -12.43 -15.83
N TYR A 322 4.04 -12.69 -14.91
CA TYR A 322 3.37 -13.99 -14.74
C TYR A 322 2.11 -14.15 -15.60
N THR A 323 1.78 -13.19 -16.46
CA THR A 323 0.59 -13.28 -17.32
C THR A 323 0.69 -14.51 -18.22
N PRO A 324 -0.30 -15.43 -18.18
CA PRO A 324 -0.26 -16.63 -19.00
C PRO A 324 -0.16 -16.30 -20.49
N GLY A 325 0.86 -16.86 -21.14
CA GLY A 325 1.07 -16.72 -22.58
C GLY A 325 1.57 -15.35 -23.02
N ILE A 326 2.14 -14.52 -22.13
CA ILE A 326 2.79 -13.28 -22.52
C ILE A 326 3.85 -13.54 -23.61
N GLU A 327 3.80 -12.78 -24.69
CA GLU A 327 4.65 -12.94 -25.86
C GLU A 327 5.72 -11.84 -25.88
N TYR A 328 6.98 -12.23 -26.12
CA TYR A 328 8.07 -11.29 -26.36
C TYR A 328 8.33 -11.19 -27.87
N ASN A 329 8.82 -10.04 -28.30
CA ASN A 329 9.27 -9.83 -29.67
C ASN A 329 10.56 -10.63 -29.96
N ASP A 330 10.91 -10.79 -31.24
CA ASP A 330 12.10 -11.55 -31.67
C ASP A 330 13.42 -10.98 -31.11
N ASP A 331 13.47 -9.68 -30.84
CA ASP A 331 14.61 -9.00 -30.21
C ASP A 331 14.63 -9.13 -28.67
N GLY A 332 13.60 -9.75 -28.09
CA GLY A 332 13.39 -9.93 -26.65
C GLY A 332 12.76 -8.73 -25.94
N SER A 333 12.32 -7.71 -26.67
CA SER A 333 11.49 -6.62 -26.13
C SER A 333 10.07 -7.10 -25.82
N LEU A 334 9.31 -6.29 -25.09
CA LEU A 334 7.93 -6.55 -24.72
C LEU A 334 7.04 -5.36 -25.09
N ASP A 335 6.00 -5.63 -25.88
CA ASP A 335 4.92 -4.67 -26.15
C ASP A 335 3.67 -5.02 -25.35
N ILE A 336 3.16 -4.05 -24.60
CA ILE A 336 1.83 -4.12 -23.98
C ILE A 336 0.87 -3.23 -24.78
N TYR A 337 -0.15 -3.84 -25.36
CA TYR A 337 -1.15 -3.12 -26.18
C TYR A 337 -2.29 -2.64 -25.29
N ILE A 338 -2.52 -1.33 -25.25
CA ILE A 338 -3.51 -0.70 -24.37
C ILE A 338 -4.58 -0.04 -25.23
N GLN A 339 -5.77 -0.62 -25.26
CA GLN A 339 -6.84 -0.16 -26.14
C GLN A 339 -8.20 -0.74 -25.75
N ASN A 340 -9.28 -0.08 -26.15
CA ASN A 340 -10.65 -0.51 -25.84
C ASN A 340 -11.08 -1.75 -26.63
N SER A 341 -10.76 -1.80 -27.92
CA SER A 341 -11.12 -2.92 -28.78
C SER A 341 -10.08 -4.03 -28.72
N GLN A 342 -10.54 -5.28 -28.70
CA GLN A 342 -9.65 -6.44 -28.75
C GLN A 342 -8.79 -6.42 -30.03
N PRO A 343 -7.45 -6.54 -29.95
CA PRO A 343 -6.62 -6.66 -31.14
C PRO A 343 -6.85 -8.01 -31.84
N THR A 344 -6.60 -8.04 -33.15
CA THR A 344 -6.66 -9.28 -33.93
C THR A 344 -5.51 -10.22 -33.56
N ASN A 345 -4.30 -9.67 -33.39
CA ASN A 345 -3.06 -10.35 -32.98
C ASN A 345 -2.65 -9.97 -31.53
N HIS A 346 -1.65 -10.63 -30.94
CA HIS A 346 -1.09 -10.27 -29.62
C HIS A 346 -2.10 -10.16 -28.47
N LYS A 347 -3.14 -11.02 -28.48
CA LYS A 347 -4.22 -11.02 -27.48
C LYS A 347 -3.73 -11.28 -26.05
N SER A 348 -2.64 -12.03 -25.89
CA SER A 348 -2.02 -12.27 -24.58
C SER A 348 -1.46 -11.00 -23.94
N ASN A 349 -0.91 -10.09 -24.74
CA ASN A 349 -0.30 -8.83 -24.29
C ASN A 349 -1.28 -7.64 -24.24
N TRP A 350 -2.56 -7.87 -24.52
CA TRP A 350 -3.57 -6.82 -24.54
C TRP A 350 -4.09 -6.50 -23.12
N LEU A 351 -4.06 -5.22 -22.75
CA LEU A 351 -4.69 -4.65 -21.57
C LEU A 351 -5.97 -3.87 -21.99
N PRO A 352 -7.18 -4.37 -21.66
CA PRO A 352 -8.43 -3.71 -22.02
C PRO A 352 -8.57 -2.33 -21.36
N ALA A 353 -8.75 -1.29 -22.18
CA ALA A 353 -9.02 0.07 -21.73
C ALA A 353 -10.53 0.41 -21.77
N PRO A 354 -11.03 1.37 -20.96
CA PRO A 354 -12.40 1.84 -21.07
C PRO A 354 -12.58 2.65 -22.36
N LYS A 355 -13.77 3.20 -22.61
CA LYS A 355 -14.00 4.16 -23.72
C LYS A 355 -13.72 5.62 -23.32
N ASP A 356 -13.43 5.84 -22.04
CA ASP A 356 -13.26 7.15 -21.41
C ASP A 356 -11.79 7.35 -20.98
N ASP A 357 -11.51 8.40 -20.21
CA ASP A 357 -10.23 8.64 -19.55
C ASP A 357 -9.86 7.48 -18.62
N PHE A 358 -8.57 7.15 -18.60
CA PHE A 358 -8.01 6.09 -17.77
C PHE A 358 -6.64 6.49 -17.22
N ASN A 359 -6.14 5.69 -16.30
CA ASN A 359 -4.78 5.81 -15.78
C ASN A 359 -4.17 4.44 -15.54
N LEU A 360 -2.84 4.38 -15.52
CA LEU A 360 -2.09 3.15 -15.35
C LEU A 360 -1.25 3.23 -14.08
N LEU A 361 -1.16 2.12 -13.37
CA LEU A 361 -0.24 1.94 -12.26
C LEU A 361 0.69 0.77 -12.57
N LEU A 362 1.98 1.04 -12.67
CA LEU A 362 3.03 0.04 -12.72
C LEU A 362 3.40 -0.30 -11.26
N ARG A 363 3.39 -1.58 -10.89
CA ARG A 363 3.86 -2.06 -9.59
C ARG A 363 5.16 -2.80 -9.78
N LEU A 364 6.19 -2.41 -9.02
CA LEU A 364 7.53 -2.97 -9.06
C LEU A 364 7.83 -3.57 -7.69
N TYR A 365 7.73 -4.89 -7.54
CA TYR A 365 7.94 -5.56 -6.25
C TYR A 365 9.38 -6.03 -6.10
N GLN A 366 9.97 -5.70 -4.96
CA GLN A 366 11.39 -5.91 -4.66
C GLN A 366 12.25 -5.29 -5.79
N PRO A 367 12.10 -3.98 -6.04
CA PRO A 367 12.79 -3.30 -7.12
C PRO A 367 14.31 -3.35 -6.91
N SER A 368 15.06 -3.50 -8.00
CA SER A 368 16.52 -3.44 -7.96
C SER A 368 17.04 -2.04 -7.60
N ASP A 369 18.33 -1.95 -7.29
CA ASP A 369 19.03 -0.70 -7.00
C ASP A 369 18.84 0.34 -8.10
N LYS A 370 18.70 -0.06 -9.37
CA LYS A 370 18.49 0.88 -10.49
C LYS A 370 17.21 1.69 -10.33
N ILE A 371 16.12 1.09 -9.85
CA ILE A 371 14.86 1.78 -9.60
C ILE A 371 14.98 2.64 -8.33
N LEU A 372 15.57 2.08 -7.26
CA LEU A 372 15.73 2.76 -5.97
C LEU A 372 16.54 4.04 -6.12
N ASN A 373 17.68 3.97 -6.81
CA ASN A 373 18.55 5.13 -7.05
C ASN A 373 18.08 6.03 -8.21
N GLY A 374 17.04 5.63 -8.95
CA GLY A 374 16.43 6.44 -10.02
C GLY A 374 17.17 6.44 -11.36
N THR A 375 18.06 5.47 -11.59
CA THR A 375 18.73 5.31 -12.90
C THR A 375 17.92 4.48 -13.90
N TYR A 376 16.91 3.74 -13.43
CA TYR A 376 15.92 3.11 -14.29
C TYR A 376 14.81 4.11 -14.66
N GLU A 377 14.57 4.25 -15.95
CA GLU A 377 13.51 5.07 -16.53
C GLU A 377 12.39 4.15 -17.03
N VAL A 378 11.15 4.46 -16.67
CA VAL A 378 10.00 3.71 -17.18
C VAL A 378 9.69 4.22 -18.60
N PRO A 379 9.57 3.35 -19.61
CA PRO A 379 9.21 3.80 -20.95
C PRO A 379 7.87 4.54 -20.97
N GLY A 380 7.77 5.56 -21.81
CA GLY A 380 6.54 6.31 -22.00
C GLY A 380 5.46 5.48 -22.71
N VAL A 381 4.20 5.71 -22.35
CA VAL A 381 3.06 5.12 -23.05
C VAL A 381 2.87 5.85 -24.37
N LYS A 382 3.10 5.17 -25.50
CA LYS A 382 3.07 5.81 -26.81
C LYS A 382 1.70 5.65 -27.45
N ARG A 383 1.10 6.77 -27.86
CA ARG A 383 -0.11 6.72 -28.68
C ARG A 383 0.21 6.22 -30.08
N VAL A 384 -0.61 5.30 -30.57
CA VAL A 384 -0.52 4.75 -31.92
C VAL A 384 -1.07 5.79 -32.89
N THR A 385 -0.28 6.11 -33.91
CA THR A 385 -0.71 6.92 -35.05
C THR A 385 -0.83 6.03 -36.28
N ASP A 386 -1.65 6.45 -37.26
CA ASP A 386 -2.09 5.64 -38.43
C ASP A 386 -0.98 5.06 -39.32
N ASN A 387 0.29 5.33 -39.02
CA ASN A 387 1.47 4.82 -39.75
C ASN A 387 2.17 3.64 -39.05
N ASN A 388 1.61 3.05 -38.00
CA ASN A 388 2.25 1.92 -37.30
C ASN A 388 1.73 0.56 -37.81
N PRO A 389 2.52 -0.22 -38.58
CA PRO A 389 2.06 -1.46 -39.23
C PRO A 389 1.75 -2.62 -38.27
N TYR A 390 1.97 -2.44 -36.97
CA TYR A 390 1.83 -3.51 -35.96
C TYR A 390 0.46 -3.57 -35.28
N ILE A 391 -0.50 -2.73 -35.69
CA ILE A 391 -1.81 -2.62 -35.00
C ILE A 391 -2.93 -2.61 -36.03
N TYR A 392 -3.17 -3.78 -36.61
CA TYR A 392 -4.44 -4.17 -37.23
C TYR A 392 -4.77 -5.58 -36.79
#